data_AF-A0A078LYG7-F1
#
_entry.id   AF-A0A078LYG7-F1
#
_cell.length_a   1.000
_cell.length_b   1.000
_cell.length_c   1.000
_cell.angle_alpha   90.00
_cell.angle_beta   90.00
_cell.angle_gamma   90.00
#
_symmetry.space_group_name_H-M   'P 1'
#
loop_
_entity.id
_entity.type
_entity.pdbx_description
1 polymer ?
#
loop_
_entity_poly.entity_id
_entity_poly.type
_entity_poly.pdbx_seq_one_letter_code
_entity_poly.pdbx_strand_id
1 'polypeptide(L)'
;MNGKSLILRPLMLLLIAVLAACGNNLEADLHTYEKSTEKLTGLNNEFNKTVNNMDFTKLQTMYYGDGETDIEYLQNLKTEVDETLVPITKSMAEELDGIEVTNSELEELHSTLSESVKVKQDFTRQMSSFLNSYVLSIDSNEQLVSLSQSFITHQEERDNIIESAETAEEIDEINQLIDVLNDNSAELDEHSTAFHNKKSVEEKEQYANEILLPMLDDHISALNALNISTGKATRARTISLEMYYNYRTYFEERKNVMMSAENLQEISLQNVLPLVETAATLDSQFKETLESKKNETR
;
A
#
# COMPACT_ATOMS: atom_id res chain seq x y z
N MET A 1 4.19 -67.96 -55.70
CA MET A 1 5.57 -67.49 -55.47
C MET A 1 5.68 -66.08 -56.04
N ASN A 2 5.33 -65.07 -55.23
CA ASN A 2 6.22 -64.33 -54.34
C ASN A 2 7.14 -63.36 -55.12
N GLY A 3 6.54 -62.28 -55.60
CA GLY A 3 7.23 -61.11 -56.15
C GLY A 3 6.61 -59.82 -55.60
N LYS A 4 6.44 -59.73 -54.27
CA LYS A 4 5.95 -58.53 -53.58
C LYS A 4 6.61 -58.38 -52.23
N SER A 5 7.90 -58.01 -52.16
CA SER A 5 8.49 -57.60 -50.87
C SER A 5 9.81 -56.82 -50.96
N LEU A 6 10.06 -56.02 -52.01
CA LEU A 6 11.31 -55.25 -52.08
C LEU A 6 11.17 -53.73 -52.18
N ILE A 7 9.96 -53.18 -52.26
CA ILE A 7 9.74 -51.71 -52.33
C ILE A 7 9.27 -51.13 -50.97
N LEU A 8 8.88 -51.98 -50.00
CA LEU A 8 8.41 -51.51 -48.70
C LEU A 8 9.54 -51.18 -47.70
N ARG A 9 10.76 -51.69 -47.92
CA ARG A 9 11.89 -51.52 -46.99
C ARG A 9 12.55 -50.13 -47.02
N PRO A 10 12.77 -49.46 -48.17
CA PRO A 10 13.37 -48.13 -48.16
C PRO A 10 12.38 -47.05 -47.67
N LEU A 11 11.07 -47.25 -47.86
CA LEU A 11 10.04 -46.28 -47.43
C LEU A 11 9.83 -46.27 -45.91
N MET A 12 9.97 -47.43 -45.25
CA MET A 12 9.87 -47.54 -43.78
C MET A 12 11.11 -46.98 -43.07
N LEU A 13 12.29 -47.12 -43.67
CA LEU A 13 13.53 -46.49 -43.20
C LEU A 13 13.52 -44.96 -43.40
N LEU A 14 12.87 -44.46 -44.46
CA LEU A 14 12.69 -43.02 -44.68
C LEU A 14 11.69 -42.40 -43.68
N LEU A 15 10.65 -43.14 -43.28
CA LEU A 15 9.71 -42.68 -42.24
C LEU A 15 10.37 -42.63 -40.85
N ILE A 16 11.26 -43.58 -40.53
CA ILE A 16 12.03 -43.56 -39.27
C ILE A 16 13.06 -42.42 -39.27
N ALA A 17 13.62 -42.06 -40.44
CA ALA A 17 14.52 -40.90 -40.56
C ALA A 17 13.79 -39.55 -40.43
N VAL A 18 12.53 -39.45 -40.89
CA VAL A 18 11.70 -38.24 -40.68
C VAL A 18 11.20 -38.15 -39.22
N LEU A 19 10.98 -39.27 -38.55
CA LEU A 19 10.70 -39.29 -37.10
C LEU A 19 11.96 -39.03 -36.25
N ALA A 20 13.16 -39.36 -36.73
CA ALA A 20 14.43 -39.02 -36.09
C ALA A 20 14.84 -37.55 -36.31
N ALA A 21 14.29 -36.87 -37.34
CA ALA A 21 14.44 -35.44 -37.56
C ALA A 21 13.48 -34.58 -36.71
N CYS A 22 12.52 -35.21 -36.02
CA CYS A 22 11.79 -34.64 -34.88
C CYS A 22 12.48 -35.00 -33.55
N GLY A 23 13.76 -35.38 -33.59
CA GLY A 23 14.60 -35.58 -32.41
C GLY A 23 14.93 -34.23 -31.78
N ASN A 24 14.22 -33.93 -30.69
CA ASN A 24 14.51 -32.99 -29.62
C ASN A 24 15.72 -32.06 -29.84
N ASN A 25 15.48 -30.88 -30.40
CA ASN A 25 16.51 -29.85 -30.58
C ASN A 25 16.62 -28.99 -29.30
N LEU A 26 16.70 -29.65 -28.14
CA LEU A 26 16.71 -29.03 -26.81
C LEU A 26 17.76 -27.91 -26.72
N GLU A 27 18.91 -28.06 -27.37
CA GLU A 27 19.96 -27.02 -27.43
C GLU A 27 19.46 -25.73 -28.11
N ALA A 28 18.74 -25.84 -29.22
CA ALA A 28 18.18 -24.70 -29.94
C ALA A 28 17.00 -24.06 -29.17
N ASP A 29 16.19 -24.89 -28.52
CA ASP A 29 15.07 -24.44 -27.68
C ASP A 29 15.59 -23.72 -26.43
N LEU A 30 16.64 -24.24 -25.78
CA LEU A 30 17.32 -23.60 -24.65
C LEU A 30 17.90 -22.24 -25.06
N HIS A 31 18.60 -22.16 -26.19
CA HIS A 31 19.14 -20.89 -26.67
C HIS A 31 18.03 -19.86 -26.97
N THR A 32 16.91 -20.31 -27.55
CA THR A 32 15.75 -19.46 -27.80
C THR A 32 15.12 -18.98 -26.49
N TYR A 33 14.98 -19.88 -25.53
CA TYR A 33 14.43 -19.59 -24.21
C TYR A 33 15.30 -18.59 -23.44
N GLU A 34 16.62 -18.81 -23.38
CA GLU A 34 17.56 -17.89 -22.75
C GLU A 34 17.46 -16.48 -23.34
N LYS A 35 17.43 -16.38 -24.67
CA LYS A 35 17.27 -15.10 -25.37
C LYS A 35 15.94 -14.43 -25.03
N SER A 36 14.85 -15.19 -24.93
CA SER A 36 13.54 -14.66 -24.53
C SER A 36 13.51 -14.18 -23.08
N THR A 37 14.35 -14.74 -22.21
CA THR A 37 14.45 -14.38 -20.78
C THR A 37 15.50 -13.31 -20.46
N GLU A 38 16.24 -12.79 -21.44
CA GLU A 38 17.39 -11.89 -21.20
C GLU A 38 16.96 -10.59 -20.49
N LYS A 39 15.89 -9.94 -20.97
CA LYS A 39 15.37 -8.72 -20.35
C LYS A 39 14.83 -8.98 -18.94
N LEU A 40 14.11 -10.08 -18.76
CA LEU A 40 13.60 -10.51 -17.45
C LEU A 40 14.75 -10.77 -16.46
N THR A 41 15.85 -11.37 -16.92
CA THR A 41 17.08 -11.57 -16.12
C THR A 41 17.70 -10.24 -15.70
N GLY A 42 17.73 -9.25 -16.61
CA GLY A 42 18.17 -7.89 -16.31
C GLY A 42 17.35 -7.25 -15.20
N LEU A 43 16.02 -7.27 -15.32
CA LEU A 43 15.09 -6.78 -14.30
C LEU A 43 15.28 -7.51 -12.96
N ASN A 44 15.51 -8.83 -13.00
CA ASN A 44 15.74 -9.64 -11.80
C ASN A 44 17.00 -9.24 -11.04
N ASN A 45 18.08 -8.94 -11.77
CA ASN A 45 19.31 -8.45 -11.16
C ASN A 45 19.12 -7.05 -10.57
N GLU A 46 18.34 -6.18 -11.23
CA GLU A 46 18.02 -4.85 -10.72
C GLU A 46 17.21 -4.94 -9.41
N PHE A 47 16.13 -5.73 -9.41
CA PHE A 47 15.34 -6.01 -8.21
C PHE A 47 16.21 -6.49 -7.05
N ASN A 48 17.03 -7.52 -7.28
CA ASN A 48 17.87 -8.11 -6.23
C ASN A 48 18.91 -7.10 -5.72
N LYS A 49 19.49 -6.28 -6.60
CA LYS A 49 20.42 -5.22 -6.19
C LYS A 49 19.73 -4.18 -5.30
N THR A 50 18.53 -3.74 -5.68
CA THR A 50 17.76 -2.75 -4.92
C THR A 50 17.37 -3.29 -3.54
N VAL A 51 16.80 -4.50 -3.48
CA VAL A 51 16.42 -5.15 -2.22
C VAL A 51 17.63 -5.37 -1.30
N ASN A 52 18.78 -5.77 -1.83
CA ASN A 52 20.00 -5.98 -1.03
C ASN A 52 20.58 -4.68 -0.43
N ASN A 53 20.22 -3.51 -0.98
CA ASN A 53 20.64 -2.22 -0.44
C ASN A 53 19.69 -1.68 0.64
N MET A 54 18.53 -2.33 0.85
CA MET A 54 17.55 -1.93 1.86
C MET A 54 17.89 -2.52 3.23
N ASP A 55 17.71 -1.73 4.30
CA ASP A 55 17.95 -2.16 5.67
C ASP A 55 16.65 -2.61 6.36
N PHE A 56 16.16 -3.80 5.99
CA PHE A 56 14.96 -4.35 6.62
C PHE A 56 15.14 -4.64 8.12
N THR A 57 16.38 -4.77 8.61
CA THR A 57 16.66 -4.93 10.05
C THR A 57 16.32 -3.64 10.79
N LYS A 58 16.68 -2.49 10.23
CA LYS A 58 16.27 -1.19 10.76
C LYS A 58 14.76 -1.02 10.75
N LEU A 59 14.08 -1.43 9.66
CA LEU A 59 12.61 -1.41 9.60
C LEU A 59 11.98 -2.25 10.72
N GLN A 60 12.44 -3.49 10.92
CA GLN A 60 11.93 -4.38 11.97
C GLN A 60 12.14 -3.79 13.36
N THR A 61 13.35 -3.27 13.64
CA THR A 61 13.69 -2.66 14.94
C THR A 61 12.76 -1.49 15.27
N MET A 62 12.46 -0.61 14.29
CA MET A 62 11.52 0.50 14.50
C MET A 62 10.09 0.00 14.72
N TYR A 63 9.62 -0.93 13.88
CA TYR A 63 8.23 -1.39 13.92
C TYR A 63 7.88 -2.13 15.21
N TYR A 64 8.79 -2.98 15.71
CA TYR A 64 8.57 -3.74 16.94
C TYR A 64 8.89 -2.97 18.22
N GLY A 65 9.29 -1.69 18.11
CA GLY A 65 9.50 -0.80 19.26
C GLY A 65 10.87 -0.92 19.93
N ASP A 66 11.83 -1.58 19.28
CA ASP A 66 13.20 -1.78 19.78
C ASP A 66 14.15 -0.62 19.39
N GLY A 67 13.68 0.37 18.61
CA GLY A 67 14.47 1.52 18.19
C GLY A 67 13.65 2.80 17.97
N GLU A 68 14.35 3.92 17.85
CA GLU A 68 13.74 5.23 17.56
C GLU A 68 13.15 5.27 16.15
N THR A 69 11.98 5.89 15.99
CA THR A 69 11.34 6.09 14.69
C THR A 69 12.14 7.08 13.86
N ASP A 70 12.59 6.65 12.68
CA ASP A 70 13.28 7.48 11.69
C ASP A 70 12.37 7.68 10.48
N ILE A 71 11.64 8.81 10.46
CA ILE A 71 10.64 9.14 9.44
C ILE A 71 11.29 9.31 8.06
N GLU A 72 12.47 9.93 7.99
CA GLU A 72 13.18 10.13 6.72
C GLU A 72 13.54 8.78 6.10
N TYR A 73 14.05 7.85 6.91
CA TYR A 73 14.33 6.49 6.45
C TYR A 73 13.06 5.76 5.98
N LEU A 74 11.94 5.86 6.71
CA LEU A 74 10.67 5.22 6.32
C LEU A 74 10.13 5.78 5.00
N GLN A 75 10.18 7.10 4.80
CA GLN A 75 9.74 7.74 3.57
C GLN A 75 10.64 7.34 2.38
N ASN A 76 11.95 7.29 2.58
CA ASN A 76 12.88 6.84 1.54
C ASN A 76 12.63 5.36 1.18
N LEU A 77 12.44 4.49 2.18
CA LEU A 77 12.16 3.07 1.94
C LEU A 77 10.81 2.88 1.21
N LYS A 78 9.77 3.61 1.62
CA LYS A 78 8.46 3.63 0.95
C LYS A 78 8.60 4.05 -0.50
N THR A 79 9.34 5.12 -0.76
CA THR A 79 9.59 5.63 -2.12
C THR A 79 10.31 4.60 -2.98
N GLU A 80 11.37 3.97 -2.44
CA GLU A 80 12.12 2.93 -3.16
C GLU A 80 11.24 1.70 -3.47
N VAL A 81 10.34 1.32 -2.57
CA VAL A 81 9.40 0.22 -2.83
C VAL A 81 8.36 0.61 -3.89
N ASP A 82 7.70 1.76 -3.72
CA ASP A 82 6.58 2.21 -4.55
C ASP A 82 7.01 2.65 -5.96
N GLU A 83 8.12 3.39 -6.05
CA GLU A 83 8.58 4.01 -7.30
C GLU A 83 9.65 3.19 -8.03
N THR A 84 10.35 2.28 -7.36
CA THR A 84 11.36 1.40 -7.98
C THR A 84 10.90 -0.06 -8.05
N LEU A 85 10.68 -0.71 -6.90
CA LEU A 85 10.46 -2.17 -6.88
C LEU A 85 9.11 -2.60 -7.47
N VAL A 86 8.03 -1.86 -7.19
CA VAL A 86 6.70 -2.15 -7.76
C VAL A 86 6.73 -2.06 -9.30
N PRO A 87 7.25 -0.98 -9.93
CA PRO A 87 7.41 -0.93 -11.39
C PRO A 87 8.30 -2.02 -11.98
N ILE A 88 9.41 -2.37 -11.32
CA ILE A 88 10.29 -3.46 -11.78
C ILE A 88 9.53 -4.78 -11.82
N THR A 89 8.83 -5.14 -10.73
CA THR A 89 8.10 -6.41 -10.64
C THR A 89 6.86 -6.47 -11.55
N LYS A 90 6.24 -5.32 -11.84
CA LYS A 90 5.24 -5.21 -12.91
C LYS A 90 5.85 -5.51 -14.28
N SER A 91 6.98 -4.88 -14.60
CA SER A 91 7.69 -5.11 -15.86
C SER A 91 8.14 -6.56 -16.02
N MET A 92 8.56 -7.21 -14.92
CA MET A 92 8.91 -8.64 -14.94
C MET A 92 7.74 -9.52 -15.37
N ALA A 93 6.54 -9.29 -14.84
CA ALA A 93 5.37 -10.07 -15.23
C ALA A 93 4.96 -9.81 -16.68
N GLU A 94 5.03 -8.56 -17.14
CA GLU A 94 4.78 -8.22 -18.55
C GLU A 94 5.76 -8.94 -19.49
N GLU A 95 7.05 -9.01 -19.13
CA GLU A 95 8.04 -9.76 -19.89
C GLU A 95 7.81 -11.27 -19.82
N LEU A 96 7.44 -11.80 -18.65
CA LEU A 96 7.16 -13.22 -18.44
C LEU A 96 5.97 -13.69 -19.30
N ASP A 97 4.89 -12.92 -19.35
CA ASP A 97 3.69 -13.22 -20.16
C ASP A 97 3.99 -13.29 -21.67
N GLY A 98 5.09 -12.64 -22.11
CA GLY A 98 5.56 -12.66 -23.50
C GLY A 98 6.40 -13.88 -23.88
N ILE A 99 6.75 -14.76 -22.93
CA ILE A 99 7.62 -15.92 -23.17
C ILE A 99 6.76 -17.13 -23.55
N GLU A 100 6.90 -17.61 -24.79
CA GLU A 100 6.26 -18.85 -25.23
C GLU A 100 7.14 -20.07 -24.95
N VAL A 101 6.59 -21.06 -24.23
CA VAL A 101 7.25 -22.35 -23.96
C VAL A 101 6.52 -23.46 -24.71
N THR A 102 7.19 -24.02 -25.72
CA THR A 102 6.63 -25.08 -26.58
C THR A 102 7.28 -26.45 -26.36
N ASN A 103 8.44 -26.49 -25.70
CA ASN A 103 9.15 -27.70 -25.34
C ASN A 103 8.82 -28.10 -23.89
N SER A 104 8.27 -29.30 -23.70
CA SER A 104 7.89 -29.81 -22.37
C SER A 104 9.07 -29.95 -21.40
N GLU A 105 10.29 -30.08 -21.90
CA GLU A 105 11.50 -30.16 -21.07
C GLU A 105 11.90 -28.82 -20.44
N LEU A 106 11.30 -27.70 -20.90
CA LEU A 106 11.50 -26.35 -20.36
C LEU A 106 10.36 -25.89 -19.43
N GLU A 107 9.28 -26.67 -19.30
CA GLU A 107 8.12 -26.31 -18.47
C GLU A 107 8.49 -26.12 -17.00
N GLU A 108 9.30 -27.01 -16.43
CA GLU A 108 9.74 -26.92 -15.03
C GLU A 108 10.60 -25.67 -14.79
N LEU A 109 11.50 -25.38 -15.74
CA LEU A 109 12.35 -24.20 -15.70
C LEU A 109 11.51 -22.92 -15.75
N HIS A 110 10.54 -22.86 -16.65
CA HIS A 110 9.63 -21.73 -16.79
C HIS A 110 8.68 -21.58 -15.60
N SER A 111 8.20 -22.67 -15.03
CA SER A 111 7.38 -22.66 -13.82
C SER A 111 8.15 -22.07 -12.63
N THR A 112 9.43 -22.42 -12.48
CA THR A 112 10.27 -21.89 -11.40
C THR A 112 10.50 -20.39 -11.56
N LEU A 113 10.78 -19.94 -12.78
CA LEU A 113 10.92 -18.52 -13.11
C LEU A 113 9.62 -17.75 -12.83
N SER A 114 8.48 -18.32 -13.25
CA SER A 114 7.17 -17.72 -13.07
C SER A 114 6.81 -17.55 -11.58
N GLU A 115 7.04 -18.60 -10.79
CA GLU A 115 6.83 -18.54 -9.34
C GLU A 115 7.75 -17.50 -8.68
N SER A 116 9.01 -17.41 -9.12
CA SER A 116 9.94 -16.39 -8.62
C SER A 116 9.43 -14.96 -8.88
N VAL A 117 8.95 -14.66 -10.09
CA VAL A 117 8.36 -13.36 -10.43
C VAL A 117 7.14 -13.07 -9.57
N LYS A 118 6.25 -14.04 -9.40
CA LYS A 118 5.04 -13.91 -8.59
C LYS A 118 5.37 -13.61 -7.12
N VAL A 119 6.31 -14.34 -6.51
CA VAL A 119 6.75 -14.10 -5.13
C VAL A 119 7.32 -12.69 -4.98
N LYS A 120 8.07 -12.20 -5.97
CA LYS A 120 8.58 -10.82 -5.96
C LYS A 120 7.46 -9.77 -6.04
N GLN A 121 6.45 -9.99 -6.88
CA GLN A 121 5.27 -9.13 -6.95
C GLN A 121 4.48 -9.12 -5.63
N ASP A 122 4.31 -10.28 -5.01
CA ASP A 122 3.62 -10.39 -3.72
C ASP A 122 4.41 -9.70 -2.61
N PHE A 123 5.74 -9.81 -2.62
CA PHE A 123 6.61 -9.08 -1.71
C PHE A 123 6.45 -7.57 -1.86
N THR A 124 6.60 -7.02 -3.07
CA THR A 124 6.57 -5.56 -3.29
C THR A 124 5.21 -4.97 -2.99
N ARG A 125 4.13 -5.63 -3.39
CA ARG A 125 2.75 -5.21 -3.08
C ARG A 125 2.50 -5.18 -1.58
N GLN A 126 2.88 -6.23 -0.86
CA GLN A 126 2.65 -6.30 0.59
C GLN A 126 3.55 -5.31 1.34
N MET A 127 4.82 -5.18 0.95
CA MET A 127 5.73 -4.21 1.56
C MET A 127 5.27 -2.76 1.32
N SER A 128 4.81 -2.44 0.10
CA SER A 128 4.22 -1.14 -0.22
C SER A 128 3.04 -0.83 0.70
N SER A 129 2.07 -1.75 0.78
CA SER A 129 0.88 -1.58 1.62
C SER A 129 1.23 -1.47 3.11
N PHE A 130 2.20 -2.24 3.59
CA PHE A 130 2.72 -2.16 4.94
C PHE A 130 3.34 -0.79 5.25
N LEU A 131 4.28 -0.33 4.41
CA LEU A 131 4.98 0.96 4.61
C LEU A 131 4.02 2.14 4.52
N ASN A 132 3.09 2.12 3.56
CA ASN A 132 2.03 3.11 3.43
C ASN A 132 1.20 3.21 4.72
N SER A 133 0.78 2.07 5.28
CA SER A 133 0.00 2.03 6.52
C SER A 133 0.83 2.45 7.74
N TYR A 134 2.10 2.09 7.79
CA TYR A 134 2.98 2.43 8.91
C TYR A 134 3.27 3.93 8.97
N VAL A 135 3.66 4.52 7.83
CA VAL A 135 3.89 5.98 7.73
C VAL A 135 2.61 6.75 8.03
N LEU A 136 1.48 6.35 7.44
CA LEU A 136 0.19 6.99 7.71
C LEU A 136 -0.18 6.92 9.19
N SER A 137 0.06 5.79 9.86
CA SER A 137 -0.18 5.65 11.30
C SER A 137 0.65 6.64 12.13
N ILE A 138 1.93 6.81 11.81
CA ILE A 138 2.81 7.75 12.51
C ILE A 138 2.31 9.18 12.31
N ASP A 139 2.13 9.59 11.05
CA ASP A 139 1.72 10.96 10.69
C ASP A 139 0.36 11.31 11.30
N SER A 140 -0.62 10.40 11.21
CA SER A 140 -1.96 10.63 11.74
C SER A 140 -1.95 10.75 13.27
N ASN A 141 -1.15 9.93 13.96
CA ASN A 141 -1.03 10.03 15.42
C ASN A 141 -0.36 11.33 15.86
N GLU A 142 0.68 11.78 15.16
CA GLU A 142 1.32 13.08 15.43
C GLU A 142 0.32 14.23 15.23
N GLN A 143 -0.45 14.20 14.14
CA GLN A 143 -1.50 15.17 13.88
C GLN A 143 -2.57 15.17 14.98
N LEU A 144 -3.02 14.02 15.46
CA LEU A 144 -4.00 13.92 16.55
C LEU A 144 -3.49 14.57 17.85
N VAL A 145 -2.19 14.43 18.16
CA VAL A 145 -1.57 15.11 19.32
C VAL A 145 -1.57 16.61 19.12
N SER A 146 -1.15 17.09 17.94
CA SER A 146 -1.14 18.51 17.59
C SER A 146 -2.53 19.14 17.66
N LEU A 147 -3.54 18.47 17.09
CA LEU A 147 -4.94 18.89 17.12
C LEU A 147 -5.45 18.99 18.55
N SER A 148 -5.15 17.99 19.39
CA SER A 148 -5.53 17.99 20.82
C SER A 148 -4.97 19.22 21.56
N GLN A 149 -3.72 19.59 21.29
CA GLN A 149 -3.12 20.79 21.87
C GLN A 149 -3.77 22.08 21.35
N SER A 150 -4.05 22.14 20.05
CA SER A 150 -4.74 23.28 19.43
C SER A 150 -6.14 23.50 20.02
N PHE A 151 -6.89 22.42 20.28
CA PHE A 151 -8.20 22.53 20.93
C PHE A 151 -8.14 23.21 22.29
N ILE A 152 -7.20 22.82 23.15
CA ILE A 152 -7.03 23.40 24.49
C ILE A 152 -6.74 24.88 24.37
N THR A 153 -5.79 25.26 23.51
CA THR A 153 -5.40 26.67 23.32
C THR A 153 -6.53 27.52 22.73
N HIS A 154 -7.22 27.03 21.71
CA HIS A 154 -8.32 27.76 21.08
C HIS A 154 -9.54 27.89 22.01
N GLN A 155 -9.83 26.85 22.78
CA GLN A 155 -10.90 26.91 23.77
C GLN A 155 -10.60 27.99 24.82
N GLU A 156 -9.39 28.00 25.39
CA GLU A 156 -8.99 29.02 26.36
C GLU A 156 -9.04 30.44 25.76
N GLU A 157 -8.56 30.63 24.53
CA GLU A 157 -8.61 31.94 23.87
C GLU A 157 -10.06 32.40 23.63
N ARG A 158 -10.91 31.53 23.11
CA ARG A 158 -12.32 31.82 22.86
C ARG A 158 -13.05 32.19 24.16
N ASP A 159 -12.86 31.39 25.22
CA ASP A 159 -13.55 31.57 26.49
C ASP A 159 -13.14 32.91 27.14
N ASN A 160 -11.85 33.26 27.11
CA ASN A 160 -11.36 34.56 27.56
C ASN A 160 -12.00 35.74 26.79
N ILE A 161 -12.20 35.61 25.48
CA ILE A 161 -12.84 36.66 24.66
C ILE A 161 -14.31 36.81 25.02
N ILE A 162 -15.02 35.70 25.17
CA ILE A 162 -16.42 35.64 25.58
C ILE A 162 -16.60 36.33 26.94
N GLU A 163 -15.76 36.00 27.91
CA GLU A 163 -15.81 36.58 29.27
C GLU A 163 -15.45 38.07 29.30
N SER A 164 -14.65 38.54 28.34
CA SER A 164 -14.21 39.94 28.27
C SER A 164 -15.26 40.90 27.69
N ALA A 165 -16.45 40.44 27.30
CA ALA A 165 -17.50 41.28 26.72
C ALA A 165 -18.04 42.32 27.72
N GLU A 166 -18.13 43.59 27.32
CA GLU A 166 -18.47 44.68 28.25
C GLU A 166 -19.72 45.45 27.83
N THR A 167 -19.97 45.59 26.53
CA THR A 167 -21.10 46.37 26.03
C THR A 167 -22.35 45.49 25.87
N ALA A 168 -23.53 46.09 25.96
CA ALA A 168 -24.79 45.36 25.77
C ALA A 168 -24.88 44.70 24.38
N GLU A 169 -24.34 45.34 23.35
CA GLU A 169 -24.30 44.80 21.99
C GLU A 169 -23.32 43.63 21.86
N GLU A 170 -22.11 43.74 22.43
CA GLU A 170 -21.14 42.63 22.48
C GLU A 170 -21.73 41.41 23.21
N ILE A 171 -22.39 41.64 24.35
CA ILE A 171 -23.00 40.57 25.15
C ILE A 171 -24.14 39.89 24.38
N ASP A 172 -24.99 40.67 23.69
CA ASP A 172 -26.08 40.10 22.89
C ASP A 172 -25.56 39.23 21.74
N GLU A 173 -24.60 39.74 20.96
CA GLU A 173 -23.99 38.97 19.86
C GLU A 173 -23.23 37.73 20.34
N ILE A 174 -22.55 37.81 21.50
CA ILE A 174 -21.87 36.65 22.10
C ILE A 174 -22.87 35.61 22.58
N ASN A 175 -24.02 36.01 23.14
CA ASN A 175 -25.07 35.07 23.51
C ASN A 175 -25.63 34.34 22.27
N GLN A 176 -25.84 35.05 21.16
CA GLN A 176 -26.25 34.42 19.89
C GLN A 176 -25.23 33.38 19.41
N LEU A 177 -23.93 33.67 19.55
CA LEU A 177 -22.87 32.71 19.25
C LEU A 177 -22.90 31.50 20.21
N ILE A 178 -23.05 31.75 21.52
CA ILE A 178 -23.10 30.69 22.55
C ILE A 178 -24.28 29.75 22.30
N ASP A 179 -25.45 30.26 21.92
CA ASP A 179 -26.62 29.43 21.63
C ASP A 179 -26.32 28.42 20.50
N VAL A 180 -25.74 28.89 19.38
CA VAL A 180 -25.32 28.01 18.28
C VAL A 180 -24.23 27.02 18.71
N LEU A 181 -23.25 27.46 19.51
CA LEU A 181 -22.20 26.58 20.01
C LEU A 181 -22.75 25.48 20.92
N ASN A 182 -23.73 25.80 21.77
CA ASN A 182 -24.37 24.83 22.66
C ASN A 182 -25.17 23.79 21.88
N ASP A 183 -25.94 24.22 20.88
CA ASP A 183 -26.69 23.32 20.00
C ASP A 183 -25.73 22.37 19.26
N ASN A 184 -24.70 22.94 18.62
CA ASN A 184 -23.68 22.15 17.92
C ASN A 184 -22.94 21.19 18.85
N SER A 185 -22.62 21.62 20.08
CA SER A 185 -21.91 20.81 21.08
C SER A 185 -22.75 19.61 21.53
N ALA A 186 -24.04 19.81 21.75
CA ALA A 186 -24.95 18.72 22.12
C ALA A 186 -25.05 17.66 21.02
N GLU A 187 -25.16 18.09 19.75
CA GLU A 187 -25.19 17.18 18.60
C GLU A 187 -23.84 16.46 18.41
N LEU A 188 -22.72 17.18 18.55
CA LEU A 188 -21.39 16.60 18.45
C LEU A 188 -21.13 15.53 19.52
N ASP A 189 -21.58 15.75 20.77
CA ASP A 189 -21.44 14.79 21.87
C ASP A 189 -22.22 13.48 21.59
N GLU A 190 -23.45 13.60 21.10
CA GLU A 190 -24.27 12.46 20.69
C GLU A 190 -23.59 11.66 19.58
N HIS A 191 -23.20 12.33 18.49
CA HIS A 191 -22.64 11.66 17.33
C HIS A 191 -21.22 11.12 17.57
N SER A 192 -20.40 11.80 18.37
CA SER A 192 -19.09 11.31 18.81
C SER A 192 -19.22 10.03 19.63
N THR A 193 -20.17 9.98 20.58
CA THR A 193 -20.47 8.77 21.36
C THR A 193 -20.91 7.63 20.45
N ALA A 194 -21.80 7.90 19.51
CA ALA A 194 -22.27 6.90 18.55
C ALA A 194 -21.16 6.38 17.61
N PHE A 195 -20.24 7.25 17.18
CA PHE A 195 -19.06 6.86 16.40
C PHE A 195 -18.14 5.92 17.19
N HIS A 196 -17.84 6.23 18.45
CA HIS A 196 -17.01 5.38 19.30
C HIS A 196 -17.64 4.01 19.59
N ASN A 197 -18.98 3.93 19.59
CA ASN A 197 -19.73 2.70 19.85
C ASN A 197 -19.91 1.78 18.62
N LYS A 198 -19.46 2.20 17.43
CA LYS A 198 -19.45 1.32 16.25
C LYS A 198 -18.47 0.16 16.45
N LYS A 199 -18.80 -1.02 15.90
CA LYS A 199 -18.11 -2.27 16.23
C LYS A 199 -16.91 -2.53 15.34
N SER A 200 -17.02 -2.25 14.06
CA SER A 200 -15.95 -2.47 13.08
C SER A 200 -15.34 -1.16 12.58
N VAL A 201 -14.19 -1.26 11.92
CA VAL A 201 -13.55 -0.10 11.28
C VAL A 201 -14.42 0.41 10.13
N GLU A 202 -15.04 -0.48 9.35
CA GLU A 202 -15.92 -0.10 8.25
C GLU A 202 -17.18 0.63 8.74
N GLU A 203 -17.81 0.16 9.82
CA GLU A 203 -18.96 0.85 10.41
C GLU A 203 -18.56 2.26 10.92
N LYS A 204 -17.35 2.41 11.46
CA LYS A 204 -16.82 3.71 11.90
C LYS A 204 -16.54 4.62 10.72
N GLU A 205 -15.89 4.11 9.69
CA GLU A 205 -15.58 4.86 8.47
C GLU A 205 -16.87 5.35 7.80
N GLN A 206 -17.84 4.45 7.60
CA GLN A 206 -19.11 4.81 7.00
C GLN A 206 -19.80 5.90 7.83
N TYR A 207 -19.87 5.72 9.15
CA TYR A 207 -20.49 6.71 10.02
C TYR A 207 -19.77 8.07 10.02
N ALA A 208 -18.44 8.06 9.98
CA ALA A 208 -17.65 9.28 9.87
C ALA A 208 -17.96 10.03 8.56
N ASN A 209 -17.97 9.33 7.43
CA ASN A 209 -18.16 9.93 6.11
C ASN A 209 -19.61 10.38 5.86
N GLU A 210 -20.61 9.60 6.32
CA GLU A 210 -22.02 9.85 6.00
C GLU A 210 -22.74 10.75 7.00
N ILE A 211 -22.26 10.83 8.25
CA ILE A 211 -22.95 11.54 9.33
C ILE A 211 -22.04 12.58 9.95
N LEU A 212 -20.89 12.16 10.47
CA LEU A 212 -20.11 13.03 11.36
C LEU A 212 -19.41 14.19 10.61
N LEU A 213 -18.78 13.93 9.48
CA LEU A 213 -18.15 14.97 8.67
C LEU A 213 -19.20 15.95 8.08
N PRO A 214 -20.32 15.49 7.47
CA PRO A 214 -21.39 16.39 7.04
C PRO A 214 -21.98 17.25 8.16
N MET A 215 -22.21 16.67 9.34
CA MET A 215 -22.71 17.41 10.51
C MET A 215 -21.74 18.53 10.93
N LEU A 216 -20.42 18.29 10.87
CA LEU A 216 -19.43 19.35 11.14
C LEU A 216 -19.45 20.46 10.08
N ASP A 217 -19.70 20.12 8.81
CA ASP A 217 -19.87 21.11 7.74
C ASP A 217 -21.14 21.97 7.96
N ASP A 218 -22.21 21.37 8.49
CA ASP A 218 -23.42 22.09 8.90
C ASP A 218 -23.16 23.01 10.10
N HIS A 219 -22.38 22.57 11.11
CA HIS A 219 -21.97 23.39 12.25
C HIS A 219 -21.16 24.62 11.80
N ILE A 220 -20.22 24.43 10.87
CA ILE A 220 -19.44 25.50 10.25
C ILE A 220 -20.37 26.49 9.52
N SER A 221 -21.34 25.97 8.78
CA SER A 221 -22.32 26.78 8.04
C SER A 221 -23.20 27.61 8.97
N ALA A 222 -23.67 27.02 10.08
CA ALA A 222 -24.47 27.71 11.09
C ALA A 222 -23.69 28.88 11.74
N LEU A 223 -22.42 28.66 12.10
CA LEU A 223 -21.56 29.71 12.63
C LEU A 223 -21.33 30.85 11.62
N ASN A 224 -21.11 30.53 10.35
CA ASN A 224 -20.95 31.53 9.29
C ASN A 224 -22.22 32.34 9.03
N ALA A 225 -23.40 31.77 9.26
CA ALA A 225 -24.68 32.43 9.08
C ALA A 225 -25.03 33.43 10.19
N LEU A 226 -24.29 33.44 11.31
CA LEU A 226 -24.51 34.39 12.40
C LEU A 226 -24.33 35.84 11.95
N ASN A 227 -25.34 36.67 12.24
CA ASN A 227 -25.31 38.11 11.96
C ASN A 227 -24.69 38.87 13.14
N ILE A 228 -23.38 38.72 13.31
CA ILE A 228 -22.57 39.37 14.36
C ILE A 228 -21.53 40.29 13.72
N SER A 229 -21.21 41.39 14.40
CA SER A 229 -20.42 42.49 13.84
C SER A 229 -19.44 43.12 14.83
N THR A 230 -19.62 42.92 16.13
CA THR A 230 -18.69 43.39 17.16
C THR A 230 -17.37 42.64 17.05
N GLY A 231 -16.28 43.31 17.45
CA GLY A 231 -14.93 42.76 17.34
C GLY A 231 -14.75 41.47 18.15
N LYS A 232 -15.26 41.44 19.39
CA LYS A 232 -15.18 40.26 20.28
C LYS A 232 -16.00 39.10 19.75
N ALA A 233 -17.27 39.32 19.38
CA ALA A 233 -18.12 38.26 18.83
C ALA A 233 -17.53 37.70 17.52
N THR A 234 -17.04 38.56 16.64
CA THR A 234 -16.38 38.13 15.38
C THR A 234 -15.14 37.29 15.65
N ARG A 235 -14.27 37.71 16.58
CA ARG A 235 -13.06 36.94 16.92
C ARG A 235 -13.41 35.60 17.57
N ALA A 236 -14.37 35.57 18.50
CA ALA A 236 -14.83 34.34 19.14
C ALA A 236 -15.43 33.36 18.10
N ARG A 237 -16.20 33.86 17.12
CA ARG A 237 -16.68 33.05 15.99
C ARG A 237 -15.52 32.51 15.15
N THR A 238 -14.52 33.33 14.83
CA THR A 238 -13.35 32.88 14.05
C THR A 238 -12.61 31.74 14.73
N ILE A 239 -12.33 31.86 16.03
CA ILE A 239 -11.67 30.79 16.79
C ILE A 239 -12.55 29.55 16.85
N SER A 240 -13.87 29.72 17.03
CA SER A 240 -14.81 28.60 17.01
C SER A 240 -14.80 27.88 15.66
N LEU A 241 -14.80 28.61 14.54
CA LEU A 241 -14.67 28.03 13.20
C LEU A 241 -13.37 27.25 13.04
N GLU A 242 -12.23 27.81 13.49
CA GLU A 242 -10.95 27.10 13.50
C GLU A 242 -11.03 25.79 14.31
N MET A 243 -11.71 25.80 15.47
CA MET A 243 -11.96 24.58 16.24
C MET A 243 -12.82 23.57 15.46
N TYR A 244 -13.88 23.97 14.76
CA TYR A 244 -14.68 23.04 13.96
C TYR A 244 -13.93 22.46 12.76
N TYR A 245 -13.10 23.25 12.07
CA TYR A 245 -12.18 22.71 11.06
C TYR A 245 -11.20 21.71 11.66
N ASN A 246 -10.67 21.99 12.86
CA ASN A 246 -9.82 21.04 13.58
C ASN A 246 -10.57 19.77 14.00
N TYR A 247 -11.86 19.86 14.35
CA TYR A 247 -12.69 18.67 14.65
C TYR A 247 -12.85 17.81 13.40
N ARG A 248 -13.11 18.45 12.26
CA ARG A 248 -13.21 17.76 10.98
C ARG A 248 -11.93 16.97 10.68
N THR A 249 -10.76 17.63 10.77
CA THR A 249 -9.46 16.96 10.60
C THR A 249 -9.22 15.88 11.66
N TYR A 250 -9.60 16.11 12.91
CA TYR A 250 -9.45 15.11 13.98
C TYR A 250 -10.15 13.79 13.66
N PHE A 251 -11.38 13.83 13.14
CA PHE A 251 -12.10 12.62 12.78
C PHE A 251 -11.57 11.97 11.51
N GLU A 252 -11.04 12.74 10.55
CA GLU A 252 -10.31 12.21 9.40
C GLU A 252 -9.04 11.46 9.85
N GLU A 253 -8.24 12.04 10.73
CA GLU A 253 -7.02 11.39 11.24
C GLU A 253 -7.33 10.18 12.13
N ARG A 254 -8.41 10.23 12.93
CA ARG A 254 -8.88 9.04 13.66
C ARG A 254 -9.24 7.90 12.73
N LYS A 255 -9.90 8.18 11.61
CA LYS A 255 -10.19 7.18 10.58
C LYS A 255 -8.90 6.58 10.03
N ASN A 256 -7.93 7.42 9.65
CA ASN A 256 -6.64 6.98 9.12
C ASN A 256 -5.91 6.04 10.11
N VAL A 257 -5.85 6.39 11.39
CA VAL A 257 -5.22 5.54 12.42
C VAL A 257 -5.89 4.17 12.51
N MET A 258 -7.23 4.11 12.46
CA MET A 258 -7.96 2.83 12.53
C MET A 258 -7.70 1.95 11.31
N MET A 259 -7.77 2.52 10.10
CA MET A 259 -7.51 1.79 8.86
C MET A 259 -6.06 1.30 8.80
N SER A 260 -5.10 2.13 9.16
CA SER A 260 -3.70 1.73 9.24
C SER A 260 -3.48 0.61 10.24
N ALA A 261 -4.13 0.66 11.41
CA ALA A 261 -4.01 -0.38 12.42
C ALA A 261 -4.58 -1.73 11.93
N GLU A 262 -5.68 -1.73 11.19
CA GLU A 262 -6.26 -2.93 10.59
C GLU A 262 -5.35 -3.50 9.50
N ASN A 263 -4.91 -2.67 8.55
CA ASN A 263 -3.98 -3.09 7.49
C ASN A 263 -2.67 -3.66 8.05
N LEU A 264 -2.10 -3.06 9.10
CA LEU A 264 -0.88 -3.55 9.75
C LEU A 264 -1.08 -4.85 10.53
N GLN A 265 -2.31 -5.15 10.97
CA GLN A 265 -2.65 -6.45 11.55
C GLN A 265 -2.80 -7.53 10.48
N GLU A 266 -3.38 -7.20 9.34
CA GLU A 266 -3.52 -8.12 8.21
C GLU A 266 -2.17 -8.42 7.55
N ILE A 267 -1.33 -7.40 7.38
CA ILE A 267 -0.01 -7.52 6.74
C ILE A 267 1.06 -7.69 7.80
N SER A 268 1.40 -8.94 8.09
CA SER A 268 2.50 -9.24 9.00
C SER A 268 3.85 -9.07 8.33
N LEU A 269 4.67 -8.11 8.80
CA LEU A 269 6.05 -7.93 8.35
C LEU A 269 6.88 -9.24 8.47
N GLN A 270 6.58 -10.06 9.49
CA GLN A 270 7.18 -11.37 9.70
C GLN A 270 6.89 -12.37 8.55
N ASN A 271 5.77 -12.21 7.85
CA ASN A 271 5.40 -13.03 6.70
C ASN A 271 5.88 -12.41 5.38
N VAL A 272 6.03 -11.09 5.31
CA VAL A 272 6.46 -10.39 4.09
C VAL A 272 7.96 -10.56 3.85
N LEU A 273 8.80 -10.36 4.88
CA LEU A 273 10.27 -10.39 4.70
C LEU A 273 10.82 -11.74 4.19
N PRO A 274 10.34 -12.92 4.64
CA PRO A 274 10.78 -14.20 4.11
C PRO A 274 10.51 -14.42 2.61
N LEU A 275 9.64 -13.62 1.99
CA LEU A 275 9.40 -13.70 0.55
C LEU A 275 10.65 -13.30 -0.26
N VAL A 276 11.51 -12.44 0.29
CA VAL A 276 12.80 -12.08 -0.34
C VAL A 276 13.70 -13.32 -0.44
N GLU A 277 13.84 -14.07 0.66
CA GLU A 277 14.65 -15.29 0.70
C GLU A 277 14.04 -16.40 -0.17
N THR A 278 12.71 -16.47 -0.21
CA THR A 278 11.97 -17.41 -1.08
C THR A 278 12.24 -17.11 -2.55
N ALA A 279 12.14 -15.84 -2.96
CA ALA A 279 12.44 -15.42 -4.33
C ALA A 279 13.91 -15.68 -4.70
N ALA A 280 14.86 -15.42 -3.78
CA ALA A 280 16.27 -15.69 -4.00
C ALA A 280 16.56 -17.20 -4.17
N THR A 281 15.85 -18.04 -3.41
CA THR A 281 15.94 -19.50 -3.52
C THR A 281 15.43 -19.98 -4.88
N LEU A 282 14.28 -19.47 -5.34
CA LEU A 282 13.73 -19.80 -6.66
C LEU A 282 14.65 -19.33 -7.79
N ASP A 283 15.29 -18.15 -7.65
CA ASP A 283 16.29 -17.68 -8.60
C ASP A 283 17.52 -18.59 -8.69
N SER A 284 17.97 -19.15 -7.55
CA SER A 284 19.06 -20.13 -7.54
C SER A 284 18.65 -21.43 -8.22
N GLN A 285 17.46 -21.95 -7.88
CA GLN A 285 16.91 -23.17 -8.48
C GLN A 285 16.74 -23.03 -10.00
N PHE A 286 16.26 -21.89 -10.48
CA PHE A 286 16.19 -21.59 -11.90
C PHE A 286 17.57 -21.65 -12.57
N LYS A 287 18.57 -20.98 -11.99
CA LYS A 287 19.95 -20.98 -12.53
C LYS A 287 20.56 -22.39 -12.57
N GLU A 288 20.41 -23.15 -11.49
CA GLU A 288 20.91 -24.52 -11.38
C GLU A 288 20.24 -25.45 -12.41
N THR A 289 18.92 -25.35 -12.55
CA THR A 289 18.15 -26.15 -13.50
C THR A 289 18.52 -25.80 -14.95
N LEU A 290 18.67 -24.52 -15.26
CA LEU A 290 19.11 -24.06 -16.58
C LEU A 290 20.50 -24.63 -16.93
N GLU A 291 21.45 -24.58 -16.00
CA GLU A 291 22.79 -25.13 -16.22
C GLU A 291 22.79 -26.66 -16.32
N SER A 292 21.94 -27.36 -15.55
CA SER A 292 21.76 -28.81 -15.70
C SER A 292 21.26 -29.16 -17.10
N LYS A 293 20.23 -28.46 -17.59
CA LYS A 293 19.66 -28.66 -18.94
C LYS A 293 20.68 -28.41 -20.04
N LYS A 294 21.54 -27.40 -19.91
CA LYS A 294 22.65 -27.14 -20.85
C LYS A 294 23.70 -28.25 -20.86
N ASN A 295 23.91 -28.93 -19.73
CA ASN A 295 24.86 -30.04 -19.66
C ASN A 295 24.27 -31.33 -20.23
N GLU A 296 22.94 -31.50 -20.24
CA GLU A 296 22.25 -32.61 -20.91
C GLU A 296 22.38 -32.55 -22.44
N THR A 297 22.63 -31.36 -23.00
CA THR A 297 22.80 -31.15 -24.45
C THR A 297 24.26 -31.20 -24.94
N ARG A 298 25.24 -31.37 -24.05
CA ARG A 298 26.69 -31.44 -24.38
C ARG A 298 27.19 -32.87 -24.54
#